data_AF-A0A1B1VX25-F1
#
_entry.id   AF-A0A1B1VX25-F1
#
_cell.length_a   1.000
_cell.length_b   1.000
_cell.length_c   1.000
_cell.angle_alpha   90.00
_cell.angle_beta   90.00
_cell.angle_gamma   90.00
#
_symmetry.space_group_name_H-M   'P 1'
#
loop_
_entity.id
_entity.type
_entity.pdbx_description
1 polymer ?
#
loop_
_entity_poly.entity_id
_entity_poly.type
_entity_poly.pdbx_seq_one_letter_code
_entity_poly.pdbx_strand_id
1 'polypeptide(L)'
;SWIADKETHVKSEEFGRDLSSVQTLLTKQETFDAGLTAFEHEGIQNITALKDQLIASNHDQSPAILQRHADVIARWQKLLADSDARKQRLLHMQEQFRQIEDLFLTFAKR
;
A
#
# COMPACT_ATOMS: atom_id res chain seq x y z
N SER A 1 -9.32 13.17 0.90
CA SER A 1 -7.88 13.46 1.16
C SER A 1 -7.13 12.30 0.59
N TRP A 2 -6.02 12.53 -0.13
CA TRP A 2 -5.37 11.49 -0.92
C TRP A 2 -5.10 10.20 -0.13
N ILE A 3 -4.60 10.30 1.12
CA ILE A 3 -4.37 9.13 2.00
C ILE A 3 -5.68 8.42 2.35
N ALA A 4 -6.75 9.16 2.69
CA ALA A 4 -8.06 8.59 3.03
C ALA A 4 -8.68 7.81 1.86
N ASP A 5 -8.51 8.33 0.65
CA ASP A 5 -9.03 7.72 -0.56
C ASP A 5 -8.29 6.39 -0.84
N LYS A 6 -6.97 6.34 -0.57
CA LYS A 6 -6.14 5.14 -0.70
C LYS A 6 -6.36 4.12 0.42
N GLU A 7 -6.58 4.57 1.67
CA GLU A 7 -7.00 3.73 2.80
C GLU A 7 -8.31 2.99 2.50
N THR A 8 -9.22 3.62 1.75
CA THR A 8 -10.48 2.97 1.35
C THR A 8 -10.24 1.90 0.28
N HIS A 9 -9.31 2.15 -0.64
CA HIS A 9 -8.98 1.22 -1.71
C HIS A 9 -8.26 -0.05 -1.20
N VAL A 10 -7.28 0.11 -0.29
CA VAL A 10 -6.47 -1.00 0.21
C VAL A 10 -7.28 -2.02 1.02
N LYS A 11 -8.42 -1.59 1.57
CA LYS A 11 -9.37 -2.44 2.32
C LYS A 11 -10.20 -3.39 1.46
N SER A 12 -10.06 -3.35 0.13
CA SER A 12 -10.70 -4.34 -0.73
C SER A 12 -10.32 -5.76 -0.28
N GLU A 13 -11.30 -6.67 -0.21
CA GLU A 13 -11.11 -8.07 0.19
C GLU A 13 -11.12 -9.03 -1.04
N GLU A 14 -10.97 -8.50 -2.26
CA GLU A 14 -10.87 -9.34 -3.45
C GLU A 14 -9.45 -9.92 -3.59
N PHE A 15 -9.35 -11.25 -3.62
CA PHE A 15 -8.08 -11.99 -3.71
C PHE A 15 -7.99 -12.97 -4.88
N GLY A 16 -8.94 -12.95 -5.82
CA GLY A 16 -8.95 -13.82 -7.00
C GLY A 16 -9.49 -15.23 -6.71
N ARG A 17 -9.80 -15.98 -7.77
CA ARG A 17 -10.39 -17.33 -7.71
C ARG A 17 -9.64 -18.38 -8.54
N ASP A 18 -8.63 -17.93 -9.29
CA ASP A 18 -7.78 -18.72 -10.17
C ASP A 18 -6.45 -17.97 -10.40
N LEU A 19 -5.47 -18.64 -11.01
CA LEU A 19 -4.14 -18.04 -11.22
C LEU A 19 -4.20 -16.73 -12.03
N SER A 20 -5.05 -16.66 -13.05
CA SER A 20 -5.16 -15.51 -13.94
C SER A 20 -5.72 -14.27 -13.22
N SER A 21 -6.77 -14.46 -12.42
CA SER A 21 -7.37 -13.39 -11.62
C SER A 21 -6.42 -12.90 -10.53
N VAL A 22 -5.69 -13.79 -9.86
CA VAL A 22 -4.65 -13.38 -8.89
C VAL A 22 -3.53 -12.59 -9.57
N GLN A 23 -3.06 -13.04 -10.74
CA GLN A 23 -2.02 -12.32 -11.48
C GLN A 23 -2.48 -10.91 -11.87
N THR A 24 -3.74 -10.76 -12.29
CA THR A 24 -4.33 -9.44 -12.61
C THR A 24 -4.38 -8.55 -11.38
N LEU A 25 -4.76 -9.10 -10.22
CA LEU A 25 -4.79 -8.36 -8.95
C LEU A 25 -3.39 -7.96 -8.47
N LEU A 26 -2.39 -8.81 -8.67
CA LEU A 26 -0.98 -8.48 -8.37
C LEU A 26 -0.49 -7.30 -9.21
N THR A 27 -0.77 -7.28 -10.52
CA THR A 27 -0.38 -6.15 -11.37
C THR A 27 -1.08 -4.85 -10.96
N LYS A 28 -2.36 -4.93 -10.56
CA LYS A 28 -3.06 -3.77 -9.98
C LYS A 28 -2.42 -3.31 -8.67
N GLN A 29 -2.02 -4.25 -7.81
CA GLN A 29 -1.32 -3.96 -6.56
C GLN A 29 0.05 -3.32 -6.79
N GLU A 30 0.82 -3.77 -7.77
CA GLU A 30 2.10 -3.16 -8.15
C GLU A 30 1.92 -1.72 -8.65
N THR A 31 0.87 -1.48 -9.45
CA THR A 31 0.51 -0.12 -9.91
C THR A 31 0.13 0.77 -8.72
N PHE A 32 -0.61 0.22 -7.76
CA PHE A 32 -0.98 0.92 -6.53
C PHE A 32 0.27 1.27 -5.70
N ASP A 33 1.15 0.31 -5.45
CA ASP A 33 2.41 0.49 -4.72
C ASP A 33 3.30 1.55 -5.38
N ALA A 34 3.42 1.54 -6.71
CA ALA A 34 4.16 2.57 -7.45
C ALA A 34 3.56 3.98 -7.22
N GLY A 35 2.23 4.07 -7.17
CA GLY A 35 1.54 5.30 -6.80
C GLY A 35 1.80 5.75 -5.36
N LEU A 36 1.96 4.81 -4.42
CA LEU A 36 2.36 5.10 -3.05
C LEU A 36 3.78 5.68 -3.01
N THR A 37 4.74 5.04 -3.69
CA THR A 37 6.13 5.54 -3.78
C THR A 37 6.20 6.93 -4.39
N ALA A 38 5.47 7.19 -5.48
CA ALA A 38 5.42 8.53 -6.08
C ALA A 38 4.91 9.59 -5.09
N PHE A 39 3.82 9.27 -4.36
CA PHE A 39 3.26 10.18 -3.37
C PHE A 39 4.15 10.37 -2.13
N GLU A 40 4.97 9.39 -1.77
CA GLU A 40 5.95 9.55 -0.69
C GLU A 40 6.92 10.70 -1.01
N HIS A 41 7.46 10.70 -2.23
CA HIS A 41 8.39 11.71 -2.71
C HIS A 41 7.74 13.08 -2.92
N GLU A 42 6.56 13.13 -3.51
CA GLU A 42 5.92 14.40 -3.87
C GLU A 42 5.00 14.98 -2.79
N GLY A 43 4.45 14.14 -1.92
CA GLY A 43 3.48 14.51 -0.90
C GLY A 43 4.08 14.53 0.49
N ILE A 44 4.50 13.35 0.97
CA ILE A 44 4.96 13.17 2.36
C ILE A 44 6.23 13.96 2.65
N GLN A 45 7.20 13.92 1.75
CA GLN A 45 8.44 14.70 1.90
C GLN A 45 8.16 16.21 1.91
N ASN A 46 7.31 16.70 1.02
CA ASN A 46 6.93 18.12 0.96
C ASN A 46 6.19 18.59 2.22
N ILE A 47 5.24 17.80 2.73
CA ILE A 47 4.54 18.09 3.99
C ILE A 47 5.53 18.14 5.16
N THR A 48 6.52 17.22 5.17
CA THR A 48 7.55 17.17 6.20
C THR A 48 8.47 18.39 6.13
N ALA A 49 8.95 18.75 4.94
CA ALA A 49 9.77 19.93 4.73
C ALA A 49 9.06 21.22 5.14
N LEU A 50 7.78 21.38 4.78
CA LEU A 50 6.98 22.54 5.19
C LEU A 50 6.83 22.61 6.71
N LYS A 51 6.55 21.47 7.37
CA LYS A 51 6.53 21.40 8.84
C LYS A 51 7.88 21.87 9.40
N ASP A 52 9.01 21.39 8.88
CA ASP A 52 10.34 21.76 9.40
C ASP A 52 10.62 23.26 9.26
N GLN A 53 10.26 23.86 8.13
CA GLN A 53 10.40 25.30 7.91
C GLN A 53 9.58 26.12 8.92
N LEU A 54 8.32 25.73 9.17
CA LEU A 54 7.44 26.44 10.10
C LEU A 54 7.91 26.33 11.57
N ILE A 55 8.45 25.17 11.95
CA ILE A 55 9.04 24.99 13.28
C ILE A 55 10.32 25.83 13.41
N ALA A 56 11.17 25.83 12.38
CA ALA A 56 12.40 26.61 12.38
C ALA A 56 12.14 28.13 12.43
N SER A 57 11.02 28.60 11.87
CA SER A 57 10.61 30.01 11.98
C SER A 57 9.93 30.36 13.29
N ASN A 58 9.90 29.43 14.26
CA ASN A 58 9.27 29.57 15.57
C ASN A 58 7.79 30.02 15.48
N HIS A 59 7.06 29.46 14.50
CA HIS A 59 5.67 29.82 14.23
C HIS A 59 4.77 29.57 15.45
N ASP A 60 3.84 30.47 15.75
CA ASP A 60 3.00 30.41 16.97
C ASP A 60 2.18 29.11 17.08
N GLN A 61 1.85 28.51 15.95
CA GLN A 61 1.10 27.24 15.87
C GLN A 61 1.99 25.99 15.83
N SER A 62 3.28 26.10 16.12
CA SER A 62 4.24 24.98 16.10
C SER A 62 3.74 23.70 16.79
N PRO A 63 3.13 23.75 18.00
CA PRO A 63 2.59 22.56 18.65
C PRO A 63 1.51 21.85 17.84
N ALA A 64 0.58 22.62 17.25
CA ALA A 64 -0.51 22.06 16.44
C ALA A 64 -0.01 21.51 15.10
N ILE A 65 1.01 22.14 14.50
CA ILE A 65 1.66 21.67 13.27
C ILE A 65 2.35 20.32 13.50
N LEU A 66 3.09 20.18 14.61
CA LEU A 66 3.73 18.91 14.98
C LEU A 66 2.71 17.79 15.16
N GLN A 67 1.61 18.06 15.88
CA GLN A 67 0.56 17.07 16.08
C GLN A 67 -0.08 16.63 14.76
N ARG A 68 -0.46 17.60 13.90
CA ARG A 68 -1.05 17.27 12.59
C ARG A 68 -0.10 16.50 11.67
N HIS A 69 1.18 16.85 11.69
CA HIS A 69 2.20 16.11 10.94
C HIS A 69 2.31 14.66 11.45
N ALA A 70 2.37 14.47 12.77
CA ALA A 70 2.41 13.14 13.38
C ALA A 70 1.19 12.29 12.97
N ASP A 71 -0.02 12.87 12.98
CA ASP A 71 -1.24 12.18 12.55
C ASP A 71 -1.18 11.76 11.07
N VAL A 72 -0.65 12.63 10.20
CA VAL A 72 -0.48 12.32 8.77
C VAL A 72 0.53 11.19 8.57
N ILE A 73 1.68 11.24 9.25
CA ILE A 73 2.70 10.19 9.15
C ILE A 73 2.19 8.86 9.70
N ALA A 74 1.49 8.85 10.83
CA ALA A 74 0.92 7.63 11.40
C ALA A 74 -0.06 6.95 10.42
N ARG A 75 -0.92 7.74 9.76
CA ARG A 75 -1.83 7.23 8.74
C ARG A 75 -1.11 6.74 7.49
N TRP A 76 -0.08 7.47 7.05
CA TRP A 76 0.77 7.06 5.94
C TRP A 76 1.43 5.70 6.20
N GLN A 77 2.06 5.52 7.35
CA GLN A 77 2.69 4.25 7.72
C GLN A 77 1.70 3.10 7.82
N LYS A 78 0.50 3.36 8.36
CA LYS A 78 -0.57 2.36 8.37
C LYS A 78 -0.99 1.95 6.95
N LEU A 79 -1.16 2.91 6.05
CA LEU A 79 -1.51 2.63 4.66
C LEU A 79 -0.44 1.76 3.95
N LEU A 80 0.85 2.06 4.18
CA LEU A 80 1.95 1.24 3.65
C LEU A 80 1.88 -0.20 4.18
N ALA A 81 1.67 -0.38 5.48
CA ALA A 81 1.56 -1.69 6.10
C ALA A 81 0.34 -2.48 5.58
N ASP A 82 -0.81 -1.83 5.43
CA ASP A 82 -2.01 -2.43 4.87
C ASP A 82 -1.80 -2.86 3.41
N SER A 83 -1.07 -2.05 2.62
CA SER A 83 -0.71 -2.36 1.22
C SER A 83 0.19 -3.58 1.11
N ASP A 84 1.26 -3.63 1.91
CA ASP A 84 2.17 -4.78 1.93
C ASP A 84 1.44 -6.05 2.39
N ALA A 85 0.64 -5.97 3.45
CA ALA A 85 -0.14 -7.12 3.92
C ALA A 85 -1.07 -7.68 2.83
N ARG A 86 -1.71 -6.81 2.04
CA ARG A 86 -2.52 -7.21 0.89
C ARG A 86 -1.68 -7.89 -0.20
N LYS A 87 -0.52 -7.33 -0.54
CA LYS A 87 0.43 -7.90 -1.50
C LYS A 87 0.90 -9.29 -1.09
N GLN A 88 1.31 -9.48 0.17
CA GLN A 88 1.73 -10.77 0.68
C GLN A 88 0.63 -11.83 0.59
N ARG A 89 -0.63 -11.45 0.86
CA ARG A 89 -1.78 -12.36 0.69
C ARG A 89 -2.00 -12.76 -0.77
N LEU A 90 -1.90 -11.82 -1.71
CA LEU A 90 -2.02 -12.12 -3.14
C LEU A 90 -0.90 -13.04 -3.63
N LEU A 91 0.34 -12.82 -3.19
CA LEU A 91 1.48 -13.69 -3.51
C LEU A 91 1.26 -15.11 -2.95
N HIS A 92 0.74 -15.22 -1.73
CA HIS A 92 0.41 -16.52 -1.14
C HIS A 92 -0.66 -17.26 -1.95
N MET A 93 -1.73 -16.58 -2.36
CA MET A 93 -2.77 -17.17 -3.22
C MET A 93 -2.19 -17.62 -4.57
N GLN A 94 -1.32 -16.81 -5.18
CA GLN A 94 -0.67 -17.15 -6.45
C GLN A 94 0.10 -18.47 -6.34
N GLU A 95 0.87 -18.62 -5.27
CA GLU A 95 1.64 -19.82 -5.01
C GLU A 95 0.75 -21.04 -4.81
N GLN A 96 -0.35 -20.90 -4.06
CA GLN A 96 -1.33 -21.99 -3.90
C GLN A 96 -1.93 -22.43 -5.23
N PHE A 97 -2.32 -21.49 -6.11
CA PHE A 97 -2.86 -21.84 -7.42
C PHE A 97 -1.82 -22.53 -8.31
N ARG A 98 -0.56 -22.09 -8.30
CA ARG A 98 0.52 -22.78 -9.02
C ARG A 98 0.71 -24.22 -8.55
N GLN A 99 0.73 -24.45 -7.24
CA GLN A 99 0.87 -25.80 -6.68
C GLN A 99 -0.28 -26.71 -7.08
N ILE A 100 -1.51 -26.18 -7.13
CA ILE A 100 -2.69 -26.93 -7.59
C ILE A 100 -2.56 -27.29 -9.08
N GLU A 101 -2.18 -26.34 -9.93
CA GLU A 101 -1.96 -26.59 -11.36
C GLU A 101 -0.87 -27.64 -11.61
N ASP A 102 0.26 -27.54 -10.90
CA ASP A 102 1.36 -28.51 -10.99
C ASP A 102 0.92 -29.92 -10.55
N LEU A 103 0.11 -30.00 -9.50
CA LEU A 103 -0.46 -31.27 -9.02
C LEU A 103 -1.35 -31.89 -10.10
N PHE A 104 -2.26 -31.10 -10.70
CA PHE A 104 -3.12 -31.57 -11.78
C PHE A 104 -2.31 -32.05 -12.99
N LEU A 105 -1.28 -31.30 -13.39
CA LEU A 105 -0.38 -31.69 -14.48
C LEU A 105 0.36 -32.99 -14.17
N THR A 106 0.75 -33.21 -12.91
CA THR A 106 1.40 -34.44 -12.48
C THR A 106 0.46 -35.64 -12.55
N PHE A 107 -0.80 -35.48 -12.13
CA PHE A 107 -1.80 -36.55 -12.23
C PHE A 107 -2.23 -36.83 -13.67
N ALA A 108 -2.37 -35.81 -14.51
CA ALA A 108 -2.76 -35.98 -15.92
C ALA A 108 -1.69 -36.68 -16.78
N LYS A 109 -0.43 -36.74 -16.30
CA LYS A 109 0.69 -37.42 -16.97
C LYS A 109 0.87 -38.89 -16.54
N ARG A 110 0.12 -39.38 -15.56
CA ARG A 110 0.12 -40.79 -15.11
C ARG A 110 -1.05 -41.54 -15.72
#